data_AF-A0A1Q7LHC7-F1
#
_entry.id   AF-A0A1Q7LHC7-F1
#
_cell.length_a   1.000
_cell.length_b   1.000
_cell.length_c   1.000
_cell.angle_alpha   90.00
_cell.angle_beta   90.00
_cell.angle_gamma   90.00
#
_symmetry.space_group_name_H-M   'P 1'
#
loop_
_entity.id
_entity.type
_entity.pdbx_description
1 polymer ?
#
loop_
_entity_poly.entity_id
_entity_poly.type
_entity_poly.pdbx_seq_one_letter_code
_entity_poly.pdbx_strand_id
1 'polypeptide(L)'
;MEKNFAGRTLKIESGRLAKQAAGSCLLQFGETVVLAAVTVSENVANLPYFPLTVEYREKAYAAGKIPGGFLKREGRPSDEEVTSARVIDRSVRPLFPEGFKNEVQVFVYVLSADQENDADVLGVTAASTALSLSKVPWNGPIAAVRVGRVEGAWILNPTFQQLEFSDVDLTVSGSRDSIVMVEGGALELTEAEIIKALEVAHKGIKELLDVADEVVEAVRQPKMEWVKAELPADLVARVKALAEDKVTEALTLAVKAERTQALSAIKSTIVEQLAEEFPDKLREIAEVIEGIEYDTMRDRVLTAGERVDGRDLDTVRPITCEVGWLPRTHGSALFTRGQTQALASVTLGTTDDEQRIDSIDVAQETTKSFMLHYNFPPFSTGEVKPVRGTSRREIGHGALAERALQAVLPPYEQFPYTIRIVSEILESNGSSSMATVCSGSLALMDAGVPVKSACAGVAMGLITEGGRTAILTDILGAEDHLGDMDFKVAGTRDGVTSIQMDIKVERLDWSVIS
;
A
#
# COMPACT_ATOMS: atom_id res chain seq x y z
N MET A 1 4.33 18.96 23.42
CA MET A 1 5.72 18.51 23.61
C MET A 1 6.59 19.14 22.54
N GLU A 2 7.81 19.57 22.88
CA GLU A 2 8.80 20.10 21.93
C GLU A 2 10.15 19.41 22.19
N LYS A 3 10.73 18.81 21.16
CA LYS A 3 12.00 18.06 21.20
C LYS A 3 12.81 18.34 19.93
N ASN A 4 14.05 17.87 19.89
CA ASN A 4 14.82 17.79 18.65
C ASN A 4 14.69 16.37 18.08
N PHE A 5 14.48 16.26 16.77
CA PHE A 5 14.49 14.99 16.03
C PHE A 5 15.22 15.21 14.71
N ALA A 6 16.11 14.31 14.33
CA ALA A 6 16.87 14.40 13.06
C ALA A 6 17.43 15.81 12.78
N GLY A 7 17.97 16.47 13.82
CA GLY A 7 18.59 17.79 13.75
C GLY A 7 17.63 18.99 13.73
N ARG A 8 16.31 18.77 13.70
CA ARG A 8 15.29 19.83 13.60
C ARG A 8 14.33 19.80 14.77
N THR A 9 13.63 20.91 14.98
CA THR A 9 12.62 21.02 16.03
C THR A 9 11.38 20.21 15.65
N LEU A 10 10.96 19.33 16.55
CA LEU A 10 9.72 18.56 16.47
C LEU A 10 8.77 19.04 17.57
N LYS A 11 7.55 19.42 17.22
CA LYS A 11 6.49 19.77 18.18
C LYS A 11 5.25 18.93 17.95
N ILE A 12 4.74 18.35 19.01
CA ILE A 12 3.47 17.61 19.02
C ILE A 12 2.53 18.30 20.00
N GLU A 13 1.37 18.73 19.52
CA GLU A 13 0.35 19.45 20.29
C GLU A 13 -1.02 18.78 20.12
N SER A 14 -1.79 18.69 21.22
CA SER A 14 -3.19 18.28 21.20
C SER A 14 -4.03 19.14 22.16
N GLY A 15 -5.36 19.12 21.99
CA GLY A 15 -6.33 19.79 22.86
C GLY A 15 -6.69 21.23 22.49
N ARG A 16 -5.90 21.92 21.65
CA ARG A 16 -6.22 23.29 21.19
C ARG A 16 -7.09 23.32 19.94
N LEU A 17 -6.85 22.44 18.97
CA LEU A 17 -7.48 22.44 17.64
C LEU A 17 -8.37 21.22 17.44
N ALA A 18 -9.38 21.36 16.57
CA ALA A 18 -10.33 20.30 16.19
C ALA A 18 -10.99 19.58 17.39
N LYS A 19 -11.40 20.34 18.42
CA LYS A 19 -11.88 19.81 19.72
C LYS A 19 -13.15 18.94 19.67
N GLN A 20 -13.86 18.95 18.55
CA GLN A 20 -15.03 18.10 18.32
C GLN A 20 -14.68 16.74 17.72
N ALA A 21 -13.45 16.56 17.23
CA ALA A 21 -12.97 15.27 16.77
C ALA A 21 -12.80 14.30 17.95
N ALA A 22 -12.87 13.00 17.69
CA ALA A 22 -12.60 11.99 18.70
C ALA A 22 -11.14 12.06 19.17
N GLY A 23 -10.21 12.39 18.27
CA GLY A 23 -8.83 12.73 18.60
C GLY A 23 -8.25 13.71 17.59
N SER A 24 -7.30 14.54 18.01
CA SER A 24 -6.59 15.47 17.13
C SER A 24 -5.14 15.65 17.53
N CYS A 25 -4.27 15.86 16.54
CA CYS A 25 -2.85 16.09 16.72
C CYS A 25 -2.36 17.14 15.72
N LEU A 26 -1.77 18.22 16.21
CA LEU A 26 -0.97 19.14 15.42
C LEU A 26 0.50 18.74 15.58
N LEU A 27 1.13 18.35 14.48
CA LEU A 27 2.54 17.98 14.45
C LEU A 27 3.29 18.99 13.60
N GLN A 28 4.41 19.49 14.12
CA GLN A 28 5.30 20.41 13.43
C GLN A 28 6.70 19.80 13.40
N PHE A 29 7.34 19.83 12.25
CA PHE A 29 8.75 19.45 12.06
C PHE A 29 9.43 20.52 11.22
N GLY A 30 10.45 21.18 11.78
CA GLY A 30 10.93 22.43 11.20
C GLY A 30 9.82 23.49 11.21
N GLU A 31 9.49 24.03 10.04
CA GLU A 31 8.37 24.95 9.83
C GLU A 31 7.21 24.31 9.06
N THR A 32 7.33 23.04 8.65
CA THR A 32 6.22 22.23 8.13
C THR A 32 5.27 21.80 9.25
N VAL A 33 3.97 22.01 9.06
CA VAL A 33 2.93 21.79 10.06
C VAL A 33 1.78 20.97 9.46
N VAL A 34 1.45 19.86 10.11
CA VAL A 34 0.31 19.01 9.75
C VAL A 34 -0.69 18.91 10.90
N LEU A 35 -1.98 18.91 10.56
CA LEU A 35 -3.07 18.65 11.51
C LEU A 35 -3.79 17.36 11.13
N ALA A 36 -3.75 16.37 12.01
CA ALA A 36 -4.58 15.18 11.92
C ALA A 36 -5.80 15.29 12.85
N ALA A 37 -6.96 14.87 12.35
CA ALA A 37 -8.20 14.75 13.11
C ALA A 37 -8.89 13.42 12.80
N VAL A 38 -9.33 12.74 13.86
CA VAL A 38 -9.99 11.42 13.80
C VAL A 38 -11.43 11.56 14.27
N THR A 39 -12.36 11.02 13.50
CA THR A 39 -13.75 10.86 13.90
C THR A 39 -14.17 9.40 13.82
N VAL A 40 -15.14 9.03 14.66
CA VAL A 40 -15.71 7.69 14.69
C VAL A 40 -17.23 7.80 14.86
N SER A 41 -17.96 6.97 14.12
CA SER A 41 -19.41 6.82 14.28
C SER A 41 -19.72 5.98 15.53
N GLU A 42 -20.78 6.32 16.27
CA GLU A 42 -21.29 5.44 17.33
C GLU A 42 -21.98 4.20 16.76
N ASN A 43 -22.44 4.26 15.51
CA ASN A 43 -23.15 3.17 14.86
C ASN A 43 -22.17 2.21 14.19
N VAL A 44 -22.45 0.91 14.33
CA VAL A 44 -21.77 -0.15 13.60
C VAL A 44 -22.31 -0.20 12.16
N ALA A 45 -21.43 -0.15 11.17
CA ALA A 45 -21.82 -0.20 9.77
C ALA A 45 -22.26 -1.61 9.36
N ASN A 46 -23.29 -1.70 8.51
CA ASN A 46 -23.72 -2.94 7.87
C ASN A 46 -22.97 -3.19 6.55
N LEU A 47 -21.66 -2.92 6.54
CA LEU A 47 -20.80 -3.17 5.39
C LEU A 47 -20.07 -4.50 5.57
N PRO A 48 -19.73 -5.19 4.46
CA PRO A 48 -18.99 -6.44 4.52
C PRO A 48 -17.50 -6.24 4.86
N TYR A 49 -17.04 -4.99 5.01
CA TYR A 49 -15.66 -4.63 5.33
C TYR A 49 -15.61 -3.50 6.38
N PHE A 50 -14.44 -3.29 6.98
CA PHE A 50 -14.18 -2.17 7.90
C PHE A 50 -14.11 -0.83 7.15
N PRO A 51 -15.05 0.11 7.40
CA PRO A 51 -15.10 1.38 6.69
C PRO A 51 -14.18 2.43 7.30
N LEU A 52 -12.89 2.33 6.98
CA LEU A 52 -11.89 3.37 7.21
C LEU A 52 -11.74 4.24 5.97
N THR A 53 -11.89 5.56 6.15
CA THR A 53 -11.59 6.57 5.13
C THR A 53 -10.43 7.45 5.60
N VAL A 54 -9.38 7.52 4.80
CA VAL A 54 -8.26 8.42 5.01
C VAL A 54 -8.24 9.50 3.93
N GLU A 55 -8.12 10.75 4.35
CA GLU A 55 -7.95 11.91 3.48
C GLU A 55 -6.66 12.64 3.88
N TYR A 56 -5.83 12.96 2.90
CA TYR A 56 -4.68 13.82 3.05
C TYR A 56 -4.83 14.99 2.10
N ARG A 57 -4.75 16.21 2.63
CA ARG A 57 -5.03 17.43 1.87
C ARG A 57 -3.96 18.48 2.08
N GLU A 58 -3.35 18.86 0.97
CA GLU A 58 -2.45 19.99 0.88
C GLU A 58 -3.26 21.26 0.68
N LYS A 59 -2.86 22.32 1.39
CA LYS A 59 -3.47 23.63 1.26
C LYS A 59 -2.48 24.54 0.58
N ALA A 60 -2.89 25.20 -0.51
CA ALA A 60 -1.96 26.07 -1.24
C ALA A 60 -1.42 27.20 -0.35
N TYR A 61 -2.23 27.65 0.62
CA TYR A 61 -1.79 28.63 1.61
C TYR A 61 -0.64 28.13 2.50
N ALA A 62 -0.42 26.82 2.62
CA ALA A 62 0.68 26.26 3.39
C ALA A 62 2.04 26.73 2.86
N ALA A 63 2.12 26.98 1.55
CA ALA A 63 3.28 27.56 0.87
C ALA A 63 3.08 29.04 0.48
N GLY A 64 2.05 29.71 1.02
CA GLY A 64 1.71 31.09 0.65
C GLY A 64 1.22 31.26 -0.81
N LYS A 65 0.73 30.20 -1.44
CA LYS A 65 0.28 30.20 -2.83
C LYS A 65 -1.24 30.35 -2.97
N ILE A 66 -1.66 30.94 -4.10
CA ILE A 66 -3.05 30.86 -4.56
C ILE A 66 -3.13 29.65 -5.51
N PRO A 67 -4.09 28.72 -5.34
CA PRO A 67 -4.20 27.55 -6.20
C PRO A 67 -4.24 27.91 -7.69
N GLY A 68 -3.58 27.09 -8.51
CA GLY A 68 -3.68 27.15 -9.97
C GLY A 68 -5.10 26.96 -10.52
N GLY A 69 -5.20 26.94 -11.85
CA GLY A 69 -6.48 26.75 -12.56
C GLY A 69 -7.43 27.95 -12.51
N PHE A 70 -8.67 27.74 -13.00
CA PHE A 70 -9.66 28.80 -13.18
C PHE A 70 -10.39 29.18 -11.87
N LEU A 71 -10.70 28.19 -11.03
CA LEU A 71 -11.52 28.39 -9.82
C LEU A 71 -10.75 28.97 -8.62
N LYS A 72 -9.41 28.98 -8.67
CA LYS A 72 -8.53 29.48 -7.59
C LYS A 72 -8.85 28.86 -6.22
N ARG A 73 -9.12 27.56 -6.21
CA ARG A 73 -9.49 26.76 -5.04
C ARG A 73 -8.99 25.33 -5.22
N GLU A 74 -8.55 24.70 -4.14
CA GLU A 74 -8.16 23.28 -4.15
C GLU A 74 -9.34 22.41 -4.60
N GLY A 75 -9.09 21.57 -5.60
CA GLY A 75 -10.09 20.72 -6.25
C GLY A 75 -9.96 19.25 -5.86
N ARG A 76 -10.03 18.37 -6.87
CA ARG A 76 -9.75 16.95 -6.68
C ARG A 76 -8.35 16.74 -6.09
N PRO A 77 -8.12 15.71 -5.27
CA PRO A 77 -6.78 15.35 -4.81
C PRO A 77 -5.78 15.23 -5.97
N SER A 78 -4.55 15.71 -5.77
CA SER A 78 -3.41 15.41 -6.63
C SER A 78 -2.99 13.95 -6.48
N ASP A 79 -2.13 13.45 -7.37
CA ASP A 79 -1.59 12.09 -7.24
C ASP A 79 -0.77 11.95 -5.94
N GLU A 80 -0.05 13.01 -5.55
CA GLU A 80 0.71 13.07 -4.29
C GLU A 80 -0.19 13.05 -3.05
N GLU A 81 -1.29 13.82 -3.06
CA GLU A 81 -2.27 13.77 -1.98
C GLU A 81 -2.89 12.36 -1.85
N VAL A 82 -3.08 11.65 -2.96
CA VAL A 82 -3.60 10.28 -2.98
C VAL A 82 -2.57 9.27 -2.48
N THR A 83 -1.31 9.34 -2.91
CA THR A 83 -0.25 8.44 -2.44
C THR A 83 0.02 8.64 -0.96
N SER A 84 0.09 9.89 -0.48
CA SER A 84 0.20 10.23 0.94
C SER A 84 -0.97 9.68 1.76
N ALA A 85 -2.21 9.85 1.30
CA ALA A 85 -3.38 9.24 1.96
C ALA A 85 -3.31 7.70 2.01
N ARG A 86 -2.76 7.06 0.97
CA ARG A 86 -2.57 5.60 0.92
C ARG A 86 -1.49 5.13 1.88
N VAL A 87 -0.37 5.85 1.99
CA VAL A 87 0.69 5.59 2.96
C VAL A 87 0.14 5.60 4.38
N ILE A 88 -0.68 6.59 4.72
CA ILE A 88 -1.37 6.67 6.02
C ILE A 88 -2.34 5.49 6.20
N ASP A 89 -3.22 5.23 5.23
CA ASP A 89 -4.20 4.13 5.30
C ASP A 89 -3.55 2.76 5.50
N ARG A 90 -2.54 2.44 4.67
CA ARG A 90 -1.78 1.17 4.75
C ARG A 90 -1.07 1.02 6.08
N SER A 91 -0.59 2.11 6.66
CA SER A 91 0.08 2.10 7.96
C SER A 91 -0.88 1.86 9.13
N VAL A 92 -2.06 2.51 9.14
CA VAL A 92 -2.96 2.46 10.32
C VAL A 92 -3.99 1.34 10.27
N ARG A 93 -4.39 0.89 9.07
CA ARG A 93 -5.49 -0.08 8.86
C ARG A 93 -5.28 -1.44 9.54
N PRO A 94 -4.10 -2.08 9.50
CA PRO A 94 -3.90 -3.39 10.10
C PRO A 94 -4.04 -3.41 11.63
N LEU A 95 -3.95 -2.24 12.26
CA LEU A 95 -3.94 -2.09 13.71
C LEU A 95 -5.34 -1.88 14.32
N PHE A 96 -6.40 -1.89 13.49
CA PHE A 96 -7.76 -1.92 13.99
C PHE A 96 -8.14 -3.35 14.37
N PRO A 97 -8.84 -3.56 15.50
CA PRO A 97 -9.28 -4.90 15.89
C PRO A 97 -10.13 -5.57 14.82
N GLU A 98 -9.86 -6.85 14.58
CA GLU A 98 -10.61 -7.65 13.61
C GLU A 98 -12.11 -7.68 13.97
N GLY A 99 -12.96 -7.34 12.99
CA GLY A 99 -14.41 -7.25 13.18
C GLY A 99 -14.90 -5.87 13.65
N PHE A 100 -14.00 -4.91 13.91
CA PHE A 100 -14.41 -3.53 14.16
C PHE A 100 -15.06 -2.92 12.90
N LYS A 101 -16.29 -2.41 13.03
CA LYS A 101 -17.12 -1.95 11.89
C LYS A 101 -17.72 -0.56 12.07
N ASN A 102 -17.37 0.16 13.12
CA ASN A 102 -17.74 1.58 13.22
C ASN A 102 -16.98 2.36 12.15
N GLU A 103 -17.66 3.28 11.48
CA GLU A 103 -17.03 4.15 10.48
C GLU A 103 -15.99 5.05 11.14
N VAL A 104 -14.76 5.00 10.61
CA VAL A 104 -13.64 5.84 11.08
C VAL A 104 -13.18 6.70 9.92
N GLN A 105 -13.04 8.00 10.18
CA GLN A 105 -12.44 8.93 9.23
C GLN A 105 -11.19 9.54 9.87
N VAL A 106 -10.09 9.49 9.12
CA VAL A 106 -8.83 10.15 9.46
C VAL A 106 -8.59 11.23 8.42
N PHE A 107 -8.50 12.47 8.86
CA PHE A 107 -8.27 13.62 7.98
C PHE A 107 -6.97 14.30 8.35
N VAL A 108 -6.07 14.46 7.38
CA VAL A 108 -4.79 15.15 7.54
C VAL A 108 -4.75 16.38 6.64
N TYR A 109 -4.44 17.53 7.23
CA TYR A 109 -4.21 18.78 6.51
C TYR A 109 -2.76 19.22 6.64
N VAL A 110 -2.12 19.57 5.53
CA VAL A 110 -0.87 20.34 5.54
C VAL A 110 -1.23 21.81 5.68
N LEU A 111 -0.84 22.42 6.79
CA LEU A 111 -1.19 23.80 7.15
C LEU A 111 -0.04 24.78 6.90
N SER A 112 1.19 24.30 6.91
CA SER A 112 2.42 25.04 6.64
C SER A 112 3.40 24.10 5.96
N ALA A 113 4.09 24.57 4.92
CA ALA A 113 5.14 23.84 4.23
C ALA A 113 6.36 24.75 4.10
N ASP A 114 7.49 24.29 4.62
CA ASP A 114 8.74 25.06 4.67
C ASP A 114 9.65 24.88 3.45
N GLN A 115 9.22 24.05 2.50
CA GLN A 115 9.96 23.74 1.26
C GLN A 115 11.33 23.08 1.53
N GLU A 116 11.49 22.51 2.71
CA GLU A 116 12.64 21.67 3.07
C GLU A 116 12.18 20.27 3.48
N ASN A 117 11.08 20.18 4.23
CA ASN A 117 10.62 18.96 4.88
C ASN A 117 9.32 18.44 4.24
N ASP A 118 9.35 17.20 3.79
CA ASP A 118 8.17 16.49 3.30
C ASP A 118 7.16 16.23 4.44
N ALA A 119 5.88 16.46 4.14
CA ALA A 119 4.79 16.38 5.09
C ALA A 119 4.15 14.98 5.15
N ASP A 120 4.46 14.08 4.21
CA ASP A 120 3.86 12.74 4.10
C ASP A 120 4.07 11.89 5.38
N VAL A 121 5.31 11.73 5.83
CA VAL A 121 5.70 10.95 7.02
C VAL A 121 5.22 11.60 8.32
N LEU A 122 5.10 12.92 8.31
CA LEU A 122 4.50 13.68 9.40
C LEU A 122 3.01 13.37 9.51
N GLY A 123 2.33 13.24 8.38
CA GLY A 123 0.92 12.86 8.28
C GLY A 123 0.63 11.52 8.94
N VAL A 124 1.49 10.51 8.74
CA VAL A 124 1.35 9.20 9.39
C VAL A 124 1.50 9.33 10.91
N THR A 125 2.54 10.01 11.38
CA THR A 125 2.82 10.16 12.81
C THR A 125 1.72 10.98 13.51
N ALA A 126 1.21 12.03 12.86
CA ALA A 126 0.10 12.82 13.37
C ALA A 126 -1.22 12.01 13.40
N ALA A 127 -1.52 11.25 12.36
CA ALA A 127 -2.70 10.38 12.30
C ALA A 127 -2.67 9.30 13.39
N SER A 128 -1.53 8.64 13.55
CA SER A 128 -1.27 7.67 14.62
C SER A 128 -1.48 8.29 16.01
N THR A 129 -0.87 9.45 16.27
CA THR A 129 -1.02 10.16 17.55
C THR A 129 -2.50 10.53 17.79
N ALA A 130 -3.21 11.03 16.78
CA ALA A 130 -4.62 11.37 16.89
C ALA A 130 -5.51 10.13 17.16
N LEU A 131 -5.22 8.98 16.53
CA LEU A 131 -5.90 7.71 16.80
C LEU A 131 -5.65 7.23 18.24
N SER A 132 -4.41 7.29 18.70
CA SER A 132 -4.03 6.94 20.07
C SER A 132 -4.73 7.81 21.12
N LEU A 133 -4.86 9.10 20.86
CA LEU A 133 -5.58 10.05 21.72
C LEU A 133 -7.09 9.84 21.74
N SER A 134 -7.63 9.27 20.66
CA SER A 134 -9.07 9.07 20.51
C SER A 134 -9.61 7.91 21.34
N LYS A 135 -10.94 7.88 21.48
CA LYS A 135 -11.66 6.73 22.05
C LYS A 135 -11.67 5.47 21.17
N VAL A 136 -11.18 5.52 19.93
CA VAL A 136 -11.25 4.39 18.99
C VAL A 136 -10.36 3.23 19.48
N PRO A 137 -10.86 1.97 19.51
CA PRO A 137 -10.04 0.79 19.79
C PRO A 137 -9.02 0.61 18.65
N TRP A 138 -7.74 0.72 18.96
CA TRP A 138 -6.66 0.70 17.97
C TRP A 138 -5.34 0.29 18.62
N ASN A 139 -4.61 -0.62 17.99
CA ASN A 139 -3.43 -1.32 18.53
C ASN A 139 -2.09 -0.65 18.17
N GLY A 140 -2.10 0.66 17.91
CA GLY A 140 -0.87 1.44 17.78
C GLY A 140 -0.22 1.80 19.13
N PRO A 141 0.64 2.83 19.19
CA PRO A 141 0.97 3.77 18.13
C PRO A 141 2.01 3.24 17.13
N ILE A 142 2.04 3.90 15.97
CA ILE A 142 3.12 3.82 14.98
C ILE A 142 3.69 5.22 14.69
N ALA A 143 4.87 5.27 14.11
CA ALA A 143 5.40 6.49 13.51
C ALA A 143 5.94 6.17 12.11
N ALA A 144 6.20 7.21 11.32
CA ALA A 144 6.86 7.07 10.03
C ALA A 144 8.05 8.01 9.93
N VAL A 145 9.05 7.55 9.18
CA VAL A 145 10.24 8.33 8.81
C VAL A 145 10.56 8.08 7.34
N ARG A 146 11.27 9.03 6.75
CA ARG A 146 11.88 8.87 5.44
C ARG A 146 13.37 8.63 5.61
N VAL A 147 13.95 7.71 4.84
CA VAL A 147 15.38 7.41 4.84
C VAL A 147 15.96 7.68 3.47
N GLY A 148 17.00 8.52 3.44
CA GLY A 148 17.85 8.74 2.28
C GLY A 148 19.31 8.43 2.57
N ARG A 149 20.13 8.42 1.52
CA ARG A 149 21.57 8.23 1.62
C ARG A 149 22.30 9.12 0.62
N VAL A 150 23.09 10.04 1.14
CA VAL A 150 23.87 11.00 0.36
C VAL A 150 25.35 10.71 0.62
N GLU A 151 26.12 10.50 -0.45
CA GLU A 151 27.56 10.20 -0.36
C GLU A 151 27.89 9.04 0.62
N GLY A 152 27.02 8.04 0.69
CA GLY A 152 27.16 6.88 1.58
C GLY A 152 26.71 7.11 3.04
N ALA A 153 26.30 8.34 3.42
CA ALA A 153 25.79 8.66 4.74
C ALA A 153 24.26 8.53 4.79
N TRP A 154 23.75 7.70 5.70
CA TRP A 154 22.31 7.55 5.94
C TRP A 154 21.74 8.75 6.69
N ILE A 155 20.63 9.30 6.17
CA ILE A 155 19.96 10.50 6.69
C ILE A 155 18.50 10.15 7.02
N LEU A 156 18.06 10.49 8.23
CA LEU A 156 16.67 10.43 8.65
C LEU A 156 15.95 11.73 8.28
N ASN A 157 14.76 11.59 7.68
CA ASN A 157 13.95 12.65 7.11
C ASN A 157 14.80 13.64 6.32
N PRO A 158 15.50 13.21 5.24
CA PRO A 158 16.30 14.12 4.42
C PRO A 158 15.45 15.29 3.92
N THR A 159 16.06 16.46 3.71
CA THR A 159 15.36 17.57 3.06
C THR A 159 15.17 17.30 1.58
N PHE A 160 14.27 18.02 0.90
CA PHE A 160 14.11 17.92 -0.55
C PHE A 160 15.44 18.11 -1.30
N GLN A 161 16.27 19.07 -0.88
CA GLN A 161 17.59 19.32 -1.47
C GLN A 161 18.58 18.18 -1.23
N GLN A 162 18.47 17.47 -0.11
CA GLN A 162 19.30 16.29 0.16
C GLN A 162 18.83 15.09 -0.68
N LEU A 163 17.52 14.94 -0.89
CA LEU A 163 16.95 13.87 -1.71
C LEU A 163 17.40 13.94 -3.17
N GLU A 164 17.67 15.13 -3.72
CA GLU A 164 18.23 15.28 -5.07
C GLU A 164 19.57 14.56 -5.27
N PHE A 165 20.34 14.38 -4.19
CA PHE A 165 21.64 13.68 -4.20
C PHE A 165 21.56 12.29 -3.54
N SER A 166 20.35 11.84 -3.21
CA SER A 166 20.13 10.57 -2.55
C SER A 166 20.01 9.44 -3.56
N ASP A 167 20.70 8.32 -3.31
CA ASP A 167 20.55 7.11 -4.12
C ASP A 167 19.37 6.23 -3.67
N VAL A 168 18.64 6.66 -2.64
CA VAL A 168 17.50 5.95 -2.06
C VAL A 168 16.50 6.91 -1.43
N ASP A 169 15.21 6.62 -1.56
CA ASP A 169 14.13 7.32 -0.86
C ASP A 169 13.11 6.28 -0.39
N LEU A 170 13.15 5.95 0.91
CA LEU A 170 12.21 5.03 1.53
C LEU A 170 11.40 5.73 2.62
N THR A 171 10.08 5.74 2.46
CA THR A 171 9.13 6.00 3.54
C THR A 171 8.82 4.70 4.26
N VAL A 172 9.07 4.68 5.56
CA VAL A 172 8.91 3.50 6.41
C VAL A 172 8.06 3.86 7.62
N SER A 173 7.04 3.07 7.90
CA SER A 173 6.25 3.17 9.13
C SER A 173 6.33 1.89 9.95
N GLY A 174 6.22 2.03 11.27
CA GLY A 174 6.37 0.91 12.18
C GLY A 174 5.98 1.23 13.61
N SER A 175 5.81 0.17 14.39
CA SER A 175 5.66 0.22 15.84
C SER A 175 7.04 0.16 16.52
N ARG A 176 7.05 0.13 17.85
CA ARG A 176 8.29 -0.07 18.64
C ARG A 176 8.99 -1.39 18.29
N ASP A 177 8.23 -2.40 17.92
CA ASP A 177 8.74 -3.77 17.78
C ASP A 177 8.92 -4.19 16.32
N SER A 178 8.10 -3.68 15.40
CA SER A 178 8.02 -4.17 14.03
C SER A 178 7.85 -3.04 13.02
N ILE A 179 8.34 -3.26 11.80
CA ILE A 179 7.91 -2.49 10.63
C ILE A 179 6.46 -2.88 10.29
N VAL A 180 5.70 -1.94 9.76
CA VAL A 180 4.32 -2.15 9.29
C VAL A 180 4.23 -1.92 7.78
N MET A 181 4.83 -0.84 7.28
CA MET A 181 4.75 -0.47 5.88
C MET A 181 6.06 0.10 5.38
N VAL A 182 6.43 -0.26 4.16
CA VAL A 182 7.54 0.35 3.40
C VAL A 182 7.03 0.77 2.04
N GLU A 183 7.44 1.94 1.59
CA GLU A 183 7.23 2.41 0.23
C GLU A 183 8.42 3.26 -0.19
N GLY A 184 8.97 2.99 -1.38
CA GLY A 184 10.05 3.82 -1.88
C GLY A 184 10.78 3.26 -3.09
N GLY A 185 11.91 3.86 -3.38
CA GLY A 185 12.75 3.52 -4.51
C GLY A 185 14.23 3.79 -4.26
N ALA A 186 15.03 3.28 -5.17
CA ALA A 186 16.48 3.29 -5.08
C ALA A 186 17.09 3.33 -6.49
N LEU A 187 18.34 3.77 -6.57
CA LEU A 187 19.14 3.71 -7.79
C LEU A 187 19.99 2.44 -7.77
N GLU A 188 19.32 1.28 -7.88
CA GLU A 188 19.93 -0.07 -7.89
C GLU A 188 20.74 -0.39 -6.61
N LEU A 189 20.11 -0.22 -5.44
CA LEU A 189 20.71 -0.64 -4.16
C LEU A 189 20.63 -2.16 -3.98
N THR A 190 21.63 -2.73 -3.32
CA THR A 190 21.61 -4.15 -2.91
C THR A 190 20.60 -4.39 -1.79
N GLU A 191 20.13 -5.64 -1.65
CA GLU A 191 19.20 -6.04 -0.59
C GLU A 191 19.77 -5.74 0.81
N ALA A 192 21.08 -5.93 1.00
CA ALA A 192 21.76 -5.62 2.26
C ALA A 192 21.71 -4.12 2.61
N GLU A 193 21.81 -3.24 1.61
CA GLU A 193 21.68 -1.79 1.81
C GLU A 193 20.23 -1.39 2.10
N ILE A 194 19.25 -2.03 1.46
CA ILE A 194 17.84 -1.85 1.79
C ILE A 194 17.56 -2.25 3.24
N ILE A 195 18.03 -3.41 3.70
CA ILE A 195 17.92 -3.83 5.11
C ILE A 195 18.55 -2.79 6.02
N LYS A 196 19.71 -2.24 5.64
CA LYS A 196 20.37 -1.19 6.43
C LYS A 196 19.52 0.07 6.55
N ALA A 197 18.86 0.48 5.46
CA ALA A 197 17.93 1.60 5.47
C ALA A 197 16.76 1.36 6.44
N LEU A 198 16.22 0.14 6.45
CA LEU A 198 15.14 -0.25 7.37
C LEU A 198 15.57 -0.24 8.84
N GLU A 199 16.79 -0.66 9.15
CA GLU A 199 17.35 -0.54 10.51
C GLU A 199 17.48 0.92 10.97
N VAL A 200 17.92 1.80 10.07
CA VAL A 200 18.03 3.25 10.34
C VAL A 200 16.63 3.82 10.57
N ALA A 201 15.67 3.46 9.72
CA ALA A 201 14.28 3.87 9.85
C ALA A 201 13.70 3.48 11.22
N HIS A 202 13.87 2.21 11.64
CA HIS A 202 13.28 1.72 12.88
C HIS A 202 13.81 2.44 14.12
N LYS A 203 15.08 2.86 14.10
CA LYS A 203 15.64 3.70 15.17
C LYS A 203 14.94 5.06 15.25
N GLY A 204 14.75 5.72 14.11
CA GLY A 204 14.03 7.00 14.05
C GLY A 204 12.56 6.88 14.47
N ILE A 205 11.89 5.80 14.05
CA ILE A 205 10.51 5.48 14.46
C ILE A 205 10.39 5.37 15.99
N LYS A 206 11.29 4.65 16.64
CA LYS A 206 11.29 4.50 18.11
C LYS A 206 11.42 5.85 18.82
N GLU A 207 12.31 6.72 18.33
CA GLU A 207 12.49 8.06 18.89
C GLU A 207 11.24 8.93 18.72
N LEU A 208 10.57 8.90 17.57
CA LEU A 208 9.30 9.61 17.36
C LEU A 208 8.19 9.08 18.28
N LEU A 209 8.13 7.76 18.47
CA LEU A 209 7.17 7.14 19.37
C LEU A 209 7.37 7.55 20.82
N ASP A 210 8.62 7.72 21.27
CA ASP A 210 8.90 8.23 22.62
C ASP A 210 8.30 9.62 22.83
N VAL A 211 8.41 10.52 21.83
CA VAL A 211 7.83 11.87 21.91
C VAL A 211 6.29 11.83 21.85
N ALA A 212 5.73 10.98 20.99
CA ALA A 212 4.29 10.84 20.84
C ALA A 212 3.63 10.26 22.11
N ASP A 213 4.25 9.24 22.72
CA ASP A 213 3.75 8.60 23.94
C ASP A 213 3.68 9.56 25.11
N GLU A 214 4.67 10.45 25.29
CA GLU A 214 4.63 11.50 26.31
C GLU A 214 3.37 12.40 26.18
N VAL A 215 2.91 12.65 24.94
CA VAL A 215 1.68 13.42 24.69
C VAL A 215 0.43 12.56 24.91
N VAL A 216 0.42 11.33 24.40
CA VAL A 216 -0.71 10.40 24.51
C VAL A 216 -1.04 10.10 25.97
N GLU A 217 -0.03 9.80 26.80
CA GLU A 217 -0.23 9.51 28.22
C GLU A 217 -0.84 10.68 28.99
N ALA A 218 -0.52 11.92 28.59
CA ALA A 218 -1.00 13.11 29.28
C ALA A 218 -2.47 13.45 28.99
N VAL A 219 -2.97 13.13 27.78
CA VAL A 219 -4.26 13.67 27.30
C VAL A 219 -5.19 12.65 26.60
N ARG A 220 -4.83 11.35 26.56
CA ARG A 220 -5.69 10.34 25.91
C ARG A 220 -7.08 10.26 26.53
N GLN A 221 -8.07 10.04 25.67
CA GLN A 221 -9.41 9.70 26.11
C GLN A 221 -9.50 8.21 26.48
N PRO A 222 -10.41 7.83 27.40
CA PRO A 222 -10.76 6.43 27.59
C PRO A 222 -11.23 5.81 26.27
N LYS A 223 -10.80 4.58 26.01
CA LYS A 223 -11.27 3.82 24.84
C LYS A 223 -12.75 3.49 25.00
N MET A 224 -13.49 3.54 23.90
CA MET A 224 -14.87 3.09 23.86
C MET A 224 -14.92 1.58 24.11
N GLU A 225 -15.99 1.13 24.76
CA GLU A 225 -16.21 -0.30 24.95
C GLU A 225 -16.46 -0.96 23.59
N TRP A 226 -15.67 -1.99 23.31
CA TRP A 226 -15.85 -2.84 22.14
C TRP A 226 -15.43 -4.25 22.50
N VAL A 227 -16.24 -5.21 22.08
CA VAL A 227 -15.98 -6.64 22.24
C VAL A 227 -16.23 -7.30 20.90
N LYS A 228 -15.33 -8.19 20.48
CA LYS A 228 -15.50 -8.98 19.27
C LYS A 228 -16.78 -9.79 19.40
N ALA A 229 -17.65 -9.71 18.40
CA ALA A 229 -18.84 -10.55 18.37
C ALA A 229 -18.41 -12.00 18.14
N GLU A 230 -18.71 -12.89 19.08
CA GLU A 230 -18.45 -14.32 18.94
C GLU A 230 -19.63 -15.02 18.28
N LEU A 231 -19.31 -16.00 17.44
CA LEU A 231 -20.29 -16.86 16.81
C LEU A 231 -20.74 -17.97 17.79
N PRO A 232 -22.02 -18.39 17.77
CA PRO A 232 -22.48 -19.50 18.60
C PRO A 232 -21.67 -20.78 18.34
N ALA A 233 -21.16 -21.41 19.41
CA ALA A 233 -20.25 -22.56 19.31
C ALA A 233 -20.90 -23.78 18.64
N ASP A 234 -22.20 -23.98 18.85
CA ASP A 234 -23.01 -25.01 18.21
C ASP A 234 -23.14 -24.79 16.71
N LEU A 235 -23.35 -23.55 16.25
CA LEU A 235 -23.35 -23.19 14.84
C LEU A 235 -21.99 -23.49 14.21
N VAL A 236 -20.90 -23.03 14.83
CA VAL A 236 -19.53 -23.26 14.32
C VAL A 236 -19.25 -24.76 14.19
N ALA A 237 -19.55 -25.54 15.22
CA ALA A 237 -19.33 -26.99 15.21
C ALA A 237 -20.15 -27.69 14.11
N ARG A 238 -21.42 -27.27 13.92
CA ARG A 238 -22.30 -27.85 12.91
C ARG A 238 -21.84 -27.55 11.49
N VAL A 239 -21.40 -26.31 11.22
CA VAL A 239 -20.86 -25.91 9.91
C VAL A 239 -19.57 -26.68 9.61
N LYS A 240 -18.64 -26.74 10.57
CA LYS A 240 -17.37 -27.48 10.42
C LYS A 240 -17.59 -28.93 10.01
N ALA A 241 -18.49 -29.63 10.70
CA ALA A 241 -18.82 -31.03 10.42
C ALA A 241 -19.38 -31.28 9.00
N LEU A 242 -19.95 -30.27 8.34
CA LEU A 242 -20.51 -30.37 6.99
C LEU A 242 -19.58 -29.83 5.89
N ALA A 243 -18.69 -28.90 6.25
CA ALA A 243 -17.91 -28.10 5.32
C ALA A 243 -16.45 -28.54 5.20
N GLU A 244 -15.77 -28.93 6.29
CA GLU A 244 -14.30 -29.10 6.32
C GLU A 244 -13.78 -30.02 5.22
N ASP A 245 -14.31 -31.25 5.10
CA ASP A 245 -13.87 -32.21 4.07
C ASP A 245 -14.15 -31.71 2.65
N LYS A 246 -15.33 -31.09 2.43
CA LYS A 246 -15.75 -30.60 1.11
C LYS A 246 -14.92 -29.40 0.67
N VAL A 247 -14.61 -28.49 1.60
CA VAL A 247 -13.75 -27.34 1.34
C VAL A 247 -12.34 -27.83 1.03
N THR A 248 -11.81 -28.77 1.81
CA THR A 248 -10.49 -29.38 1.59
C THR A 248 -10.39 -29.99 0.19
N GLU A 249 -11.40 -30.76 -0.23
CA GLU A 249 -11.45 -31.35 -1.58
C GLU A 249 -11.51 -30.26 -2.67
N ALA A 250 -12.39 -29.26 -2.53
CA ALA A 250 -12.52 -28.17 -3.50
C ALA A 250 -11.23 -27.35 -3.67
N LEU A 251 -10.45 -27.19 -2.59
CA LEU A 251 -9.16 -26.49 -2.61
C LEU A 251 -8.06 -27.25 -3.36
N THR A 252 -8.28 -28.50 -3.74
CA THR A 252 -7.35 -29.25 -4.63
C THR A 252 -7.48 -28.87 -6.10
N LEU A 253 -8.54 -28.15 -6.49
CA LEU A 253 -8.75 -27.70 -7.86
C LEU A 253 -7.80 -26.56 -8.22
N ALA A 254 -6.94 -26.78 -9.21
CA ALA A 254 -5.92 -25.81 -9.64
C ALA A 254 -6.51 -24.57 -10.33
N VAL A 255 -7.57 -24.75 -11.14
CA VAL A 255 -8.17 -23.68 -11.94
C VAL A 255 -9.03 -22.77 -11.06
N LYS A 256 -8.71 -21.46 -11.02
CA LYS A 256 -9.42 -20.45 -10.21
C LYS A 256 -10.93 -20.48 -10.40
N ALA A 257 -11.40 -20.46 -11.65
CA ALA A 257 -12.84 -20.42 -11.95
C ALA A 257 -13.58 -21.64 -11.42
N GLU A 258 -13.01 -22.83 -11.59
CA GLU A 258 -13.58 -24.10 -11.10
C GLU A 258 -13.61 -24.14 -9.58
N ARG A 259 -12.51 -23.73 -8.93
CA ARG A 259 -12.43 -23.64 -7.45
C ARG A 259 -13.46 -22.67 -6.89
N THR A 260 -13.57 -21.46 -7.45
CA THR A 260 -14.57 -20.47 -7.03
C THR A 260 -15.99 -20.98 -7.20
N GLN A 261 -16.29 -21.69 -8.30
CA GLN A 261 -17.59 -22.29 -8.52
C GLN A 261 -17.90 -23.41 -7.50
N ALA A 262 -16.93 -24.28 -7.23
CA ALA A 262 -17.08 -25.37 -6.26
C ALA A 262 -17.32 -24.84 -4.84
N LEU A 263 -16.51 -23.89 -4.37
CA LEU A 263 -16.66 -23.26 -3.06
C LEU A 263 -18.01 -22.52 -2.92
N SER A 264 -18.44 -21.81 -3.98
CA SER A 264 -19.75 -21.16 -4.01
C SER A 264 -20.91 -22.16 -3.91
N ALA A 265 -20.81 -23.29 -4.62
CA ALA A 265 -21.81 -24.35 -4.56
C ALA A 265 -21.87 -25.01 -3.17
N ILE A 266 -20.71 -25.27 -2.54
CA ILE A 266 -20.62 -25.78 -1.17
C ILE A 266 -21.30 -24.80 -0.21
N LYS A 267 -20.96 -23.51 -0.32
CA LYS A 267 -21.53 -22.45 0.50
C LYS A 267 -23.06 -22.37 0.39
N SER A 268 -23.60 -22.31 -0.83
CA SER A 268 -25.07 -22.28 -1.05
C SER A 268 -25.74 -23.51 -0.45
N THR A 269 -25.18 -24.69 -0.71
CA THR A 269 -25.75 -25.97 -0.23
C THR A 269 -25.81 -26.03 1.29
N ILE A 270 -24.74 -25.64 1.97
CA ILE A 270 -24.66 -25.70 3.44
C ILE A 270 -25.56 -24.62 4.08
N VAL A 271 -25.59 -23.41 3.50
CA VAL A 271 -26.50 -22.36 3.95
C VAL A 271 -27.95 -22.80 3.83
N GLU A 272 -28.36 -23.41 2.71
CA GLU A 272 -29.70 -23.95 2.52
C GLU A 272 -30.01 -25.08 3.50
N GLN A 273 -29.08 -26.02 3.70
CA GLN A 273 -29.24 -27.14 4.63
C GLN A 273 -29.43 -26.70 6.08
N LEU A 274 -28.73 -25.62 6.50
CA LEU A 274 -28.77 -25.10 7.87
C LEU A 274 -29.76 -23.96 8.05
N ALA A 275 -30.48 -23.55 7.00
CA ALA A 275 -31.43 -22.44 7.08
C ALA A 275 -32.61 -22.74 8.03
N GLU A 276 -33.05 -24.00 8.13
CA GLU A 276 -34.08 -24.40 9.09
C GLU A 276 -33.54 -24.50 10.53
N GLU A 277 -32.29 -24.96 10.70
CA GLU A 277 -31.63 -25.09 12.01
C GLU A 277 -31.26 -23.69 12.57
N PHE A 278 -30.85 -22.74 11.72
CA PHE A 278 -30.39 -21.40 12.09
C PHE A 278 -30.90 -20.28 11.16
N PRO A 279 -32.21 -19.98 11.16
CA PRO A 279 -32.85 -19.10 10.17
C PRO A 279 -32.32 -17.65 10.16
N ASP A 280 -31.87 -17.12 11.29
CA ASP A 280 -31.36 -15.74 11.42
C ASP A 280 -29.83 -15.64 11.33
N LYS A 281 -29.13 -16.73 10.97
CA LYS A 281 -27.66 -16.82 11.01
C LYS A 281 -27.02 -17.24 9.69
N LEU A 282 -27.71 -17.03 8.57
CA LEU A 282 -27.21 -17.41 7.24
C LEU A 282 -25.89 -16.72 6.88
N ARG A 283 -25.71 -15.47 7.32
CA ARG A 283 -24.48 -14.70 7.10
C ARG A 283 -23.33 -15.26 7.94
N GLU A 284 -23.60 -15.58 9.20
CA GLU A 284 -22.64 -16.21 10.11
C GLU A 284 -22.22 -17.61 9.63
N ILE A 285 -23.14 -18.40 9.06
CA ILE A 285 -22.80 -19.69 8.42
C ILE A 285 -21.81 -19.47 7.28
N ALA A 286 -22.09 -18.49 6.42
CA ALA A 286 -21.20 -18.10 5.32
C ALA A 286 -19.81 -17.66 5.83
N GLU A 287 -19.75 -16.86 6.90
CA GLU A 287 -18.50 -16.42 7.53
C GLU A 287 -17.68 -17.61 8.10
N VAL A 288 -18.33 -18.61 8.70
CA VAL A 288 -17.62 -19.81 9.19
C VAL A 288 -17.03 -20.61 8.04
N ILE A 289 -17.74 -20.76 6.92
CA ILE A 289 -17.23 -21.47 5.73
C ILE A 289 -16.01 -20.75 5.16
N GLU A 290 -16.06 -19.41 5.07
CA GLU A 290 -14.92 -18.59 4.63
C GLU A 290 -13.73 -18.71 5.59
N GLY A 291 -13.98 -18.79 6.91
CA GLY A 291 -12.94 -19.07 7.90
C GLY A 291 -12.30 -20.46 7.74
N ILE A 292 -13.10 -21.49 7.44
CA ILE A 292 -12.58 -22.84 7.14
C ILE A 292 -11.71 -22.81 5.88
N GLU A 293 -12.16 -22.11 4.83
CA GLU A 293 -11.35 -21.91 3.61
C GLU A 293 -10.01 -21.25 3.94
N TYR A 294 -10.05 -20.16 4.72
CA TYR A 294 -8.86 -19.42 5.15
C TYR A 294 -7.87 -20.32 5.90
N ASP A 295 -8.32 -21.00 6.95
CA ASP A 295 -7.49 -21.87 7.80
C ASP A 295 -6.90 -23.04 7.00
N THR A 296 -7.72 -23.68 6.16
CA THR A 296 -7.32 -24.86 5.38
C THR A 296 -6.23 -24.51 4.35
N MET A 297 -6.36 -23.36 3.68
CA MET A 297 -5.38 -22.92 2.69
C MET A 297 -4.04 -22.57 3.34
N ARG A 298 -4.07 -21.90 4.50
CA ARG A 298 -2.86 -21.53 5.24
C ARG A 298 -2.14 -22.77 5.78
N ASP A 299 -2.86 -23.69 6.41
CA ASP A 299 -2.23 -24.89 6.97
C ASP A 299 -1.61 -25.77 5.87
N ARG A 300 -2.25 -25.89 4.70
CA ARG A 300 -1.68 -26.63 3.57
C ARG A 300 -0.34 -26.04 3.10
N VAL A 301 -0.25 -24.72 2.97
CA VAL A 301 1.00 -24.05 2.60
C VAL A 301 2.07 -24.27 3.68
N LEU A 302 1.71 -24.15 4.96
CA LEU A 302 2.65 -24.28 6.09
C LEU A 302 3.12 -25.71 6.35
N THR A 303 2.30 -26.73 6.03
CA THR A 303 2.60 -28.14 6.32
C THR A 303 3.19 -28.88 5.13
N ALA A 304 2.56 -28.74 3.96
CA ALA A 304 2.91 -29.47 2.75
C ALA A 304 3.77 -28.66 1.78
N GLY A 305 3.83 -27.33 1.94
CA GLY A 305 4.48 -26.44 0.97
C GLY A 305 3.74 -26.34 -0.37
N GLU A 306 2.48 -26.79 -0.39
CA GLU A 306 1.67 -26.85 -1.60
C GLU A 306 0.75 -25.64 -1.71
N ARG A 307 0.82 -24.95 -2.84
CA ARG A 307 -0.01 -23.79 -3.13
C ARG A 307 -1.29 -24.16 -3.85
N VAL A 308 -2.19 -23.19 -3.93
CA VAL A 308 -3.56 -23.34 -4.46
C VAL A 308 -3.59 -23.65 -5.96
N ASP A 309 -2.52 -23.39 -6.68
CA ASP A 309 -2.32 -23.71 -8.10
C ASP A 309 -1.33 -24.85 -8.33
N GLY A 310 -0.91 -25.54 -7.25
CA GLY A 310 0.02 -26.67 -7.30
C GLY A 310 1.50 -26.31 -7.39
N ARG A 311 1.87 -25.01 -7.35
CA ARG A 311 3.27 -24.60 -7.24
C ARG A 311 3.85 -24.88 -5.86
N ASP A 312 5.16 -25.02 -5.81
CA ASP A 312 5.94 -24.87 -4.58
C ASP A 312 6.11 -23.39 -4.21
N LEU A 313 6.81 -23.14 -3.11
CA LEU A 313 6.94 -21.82 -2.50
C LEU A 313 7.72 -20.82 -3.37
N ASP A 314 8.61 -21.27 -4.25
CA ASP A 314 9.54 -20.42 -5.01
C ASP A 314 9.32 -20.43 -6.54
N THR A 315 8.47 -21.31 -7.07
CA THR A 315 8.15 -21.33 -8.51
C THR A 315 7.36 -20.09 -8.94
N VAL A 316 7.86 -19.44 -10.00
CA VAL A 316 7.19 -18.34 -10.71
C VAL A 316 6.23 -18.90 -11.77
N ARG A 317 5.08 -18.24 -11.99
CA ARG A 317 4.13 -18.65 -13.04
C ARG A 317 4.73 -18.53 -14.45
N PRO A 318 4.19 -19.23 -15.45
CA PRO A 318 4.65 -19.09 -16.83
C PRO A 318 4.64 -17.64 -17.32
N ILE A 319 5.73 -17.21 -17.97
CA ILE A 319 5.90 -15.86 -18.50
C ILE A 319 5.93 -15.88 -20.03
N THR A 320 5.21 -14.95 -20.64
CA THR A 320 5.33 -14.64 -22.07
C THR A 320 5.53 -13.13 -22.25
N CYS A 321 6.35 -12.78 -23.23
CA CYS A 321 6.71 -11.40 -23.55
C CYS A 321 6.61 -11.20 -25.06
N GLU A 322 5.84 -10.21 -25.49
CA GLU A 322 5.73 -9.80 -26.90
C GLU A 322 5.99 -8.29 -26.99
N VAL A 323 6.79 -7.86 -27.95
CA VAL A 323 7.12 -6.44 -28.21
C VAL A 323 6.60 -6.02 -29.59
N GLY A 324 6.40 -4.73 -29.83
CA GLY A 324 5.85 -4.24 -31.09
C GLY A 324 4.40 -4.70 -31.34
N TRP A 325 3.64 -4.92 -30.26
CA TRP A 325 2.27 -5.46 -30.31
C TRP A 325 1.28 -4.51 -30.99
N LEU A 326 1.45 -3.19 -30.77
CA LEU A 326 0.62 -2.15 -31.37
C LEU A 326 1.32 -1.52 -32.59
N PRO A 327 0.64 -1.44 -33.75
CA PRO A 327 1.30 -1.05 -35.01
C PRO A 327 1.61 0.45 -35.16
N ARG A 328 1.12 1.30 -34.25
CA ARG A 328 1.17 2.78 -34.39
C ARG A 328 1.78 3.51 -33.20
N THR A 329 1.98 2.82 -32.09
CA THR A 329 2.63 3.40 -30.90
C THR A 329 4.12 3.54 -31.14
N HIS A 330 4.79 4.42 -30.40
CA HIS A 330 6.25 4.53 -30.50
C HIS A 330 6.93 3.25 -30.01
N GLY A 331 6.43 2.66 -28.92
CA GLY A 331 6.76 1.31 -28.51
C GLY A 331 5.62 0.67 -27.73
N SER A 332 5.55 -0.66 -27.73
CA SER A 332 4.52 -1.40 -27.01
C SER A 332 5.00 -2.79 -26.62
N ALA A 333 4.44 -3.31 -25.52
CA ALA A 333 4.71 -4.67 -25.10
C ALA A 333 3.51 -5.29 -24.39
N LEU A 334 3.25 -6.57 -24.69
CA LEU A 334 2.32 -7.42 -23.97
C LEU A 334 3.13 -8.36 -23.06
N PHE A 335 2.94 -8.22 -21.75
CA PHE A 335 3.55 -9.09 -20.76
C PHE A 335 2.46 -9.91 -20.09
N THR A 336 2.62 -11.23 -20.05
CA THR A 336 1.73 -12.13 -19.33
C THR A 336 2.53 -12.98 -18.36
N ARG A 337 2.13 -13.00 -17.08
CA ARG A 337 2.64 -13.91 -16.05
C ARG A 337 1.48 -14.68 -15.43
N GLY A 338 1.33 -15.95 -15.81
CA GLY A 338 0.15 -16.76 -15.49
C GLY A 338 -1.14 -16.09 -15.95
N GLN A 339 -2.01 -15.73 -15.00
CA GLN A 339 -3.30 -15.07 -15.23
C GLN A 339 -3.27 -13.56 -14.90
N THR A 340 -2.10 -12.93 -15.09
CA THR A 340 -1.93 -11.48 -14.99
C THR A 340 -1.31 -10.99 -16.29
N GLN A 341 -2.01 -10.08 -16.97
CA GLN A 341 -1.61 -9.57 -18.27
C GLN A 341 -1.63 -8.04 -18.28
N ALA A 342 -0.52 -7.44 -18.72
CA ALA A 342 -0.36 -6.00 -18.83
C ALA A 342 0.11 -5.63 -20.24
N LEU A 343 -0.66 -4.77 -20.91
CA LEU A 343 -0.27 -4.15 -22.17
C LEU A 343 0.29 -2.75 -21.87
N ALA A 344 1.57 -2.53 -22.15
CA ALA A 344 2.19 -1.22 -22.07
C ALA A 344 2.32 -0.57 -23.44
N SER A 345 2.10 0.74 -23.49
CA SER A 345 2.39 1.61 -24.64
C SER A 345 3.27 2.77 -24.19
N VAL A 346 4.32 3.04 -24.96
CA VAL A 346 5.19 4.21 -24.80
C VAL A 346 4.86 5.25 -25.86
N THR A 347 4.78 6.50 -25.44
CA THR A 347 4.69 7.67 -26.31
C THR A 347 5.81 8.65 -25.97
N LEU A 348 6.61 9.02 -26.97
CA LEU A 348 7.59 10.10 -26.90
C LEU A 348 6.94 11.42 -27.35
N GLY A 349 7.22 12.48 -26.61
CA GLY A 349 6.73 13.85 -26.85
C GLY A 349 7.83 14.90 -26.69
N THR A 350 7.48 16.16 -26.86
CA THR A 350 8.40 17.30 -26.67
C THR A 350 8.23 17.91 -25.28
N THR A 351 8.99 18.96 -24.98
CA THR A 351 8.85 19.75 -23.74
C THR A 351 7.45 20.33 -23.54
N ASP A 352 6.70 20.56 -24.63
CA ASP A 352 5.33 21.08 -24.56
C ASP A 352 4.35 20.05 -23.97
N ASP A 353 4.72 18.76 -23.99
CA ASP A 353 3.93 17.65 -23.45
C ASP A 353 4.27 17.36 -21.97
N GLU A 354 5.24 18.05 -21.36
CA GLU A 354 5.60 17.83 -19.97
C GLU A 354 4.43 18.17 -19.03
N GLN A 355 4.24 17.33 -18.01
CA GLN A 355 3.21 17.59 -17.01
C GLN A 355 3.68 18.71 -16.09
N ARG A 356 2.92 19.82 -16.06
CA ARG A 356 3.11 20.89 -15.09
C ARG A 356 2.57 20.48 -13.73
N ILE A 357 3.38 20.65 -12.68
CA ILE A 357 3.07 20.31 -11.30
C ILE A 357 3.09 21.60 -10.47
N ASP A 358 1.95 21.91 -9.86
CA ASP A 358 1.80 22.99 -8.88
C ASP A 358 1.72 22.37 -7.48
N SER A 359 2.89 22.07 -6.90
CA SER A 359 3.03 21.52 -5.54
C SER A 359 3.26 22.63 -4.50
N ILE A 360 2.94 22.36 -3.23
CA ILE A 360 3.32 23.19 -2.09
C ILE A 360 4.80 23.05 -1.70
N ASP A 361 5.47 21.99 -2.13
CA ASP A 361 6.85 21.64 -1.73
C ASP A 361 7.90 22.57 -2.35
N VAL A 362 7.55 23.22 -3.45
CA VAL A 362 8.42 24.07 -4.24
C VAL A 362 7.78 25.43 -4.47
N ALA A 363 8.56 26.51 -4.44
CA ALA A 363 8.01 27.87 -4.61
C ALA A 363 7.42 28.13 -6.01
N GLN A 364 7.96 27.48 -7.04
CA GLN A 364 7.55 27.64 -8.43
C GLN A 364 6.91 26.35 -8.95
N GLU A 365 6.11 26.47 -10.01
CA GLU A 365 5.64 25.28 -10.72
C GLU A 365 6.84 24.52 -11.30
N THR A 366 6.81 23.20 -11.16
CA THR A 366 7.80 22.30 -11.75
C THR A 366 7.19 21.53 -12.90
N THR A 367 8.02 20.83 -13.65
CA THR A 367 7.58 19.94 -14.73
C THR A 367 8.05 18.51 -14.51
N LYS A 368 7.29 17.58 -15.07
CA LYS A 368 7.56 16.14 -15.02
C LYS A 368 7.57 15.60 -16.45
N SER A 369 8.75 15.17 -16.88
CA SER A 369 9.00 14.66 -18.24
C SER A 369 8.78 13.15 -18.37
N PHE A 370 8.76 12.40 -17.27
CA PHE A 370 8.41 10.98 -17.27
C PHE A 370 7.10 10.75 -16.53
N MET A 371 6.13 10.11 -17.18
CA MET A 371 4.81 9.83 -16.62
C MET A 371 4.42 8.38 -16.85
N LEU A 372 3.86 7.73 -15.84
CA LEU A 372 3.25 6.41 -15.99
C LEU A 372 1.80 6.41 -15.50
N HIS A 373 0.90 6.02 -16.41
CA HIS A 373 -0.52 5.83 -16.09
C HIS A 373 -0.85 4.35 -16.05
N TYR A 374 -1.47 3.91 -14.97
CA TYR A 374 -1.92 2.54 -14.76
C TYR A 374 -3.45 2.49 -14.77
N ASN A 375 -4.02 1.63 -15.60
CA ASN A 375 -5.46 1.48 -15.78
C ASN A 375 -5.91 0.06 -15.41
N PHE A 376 -6.94 -0.04 -14.57
CA PHE A 376 -7.48 -1.30 -14.08
C PHE A 376 -8.97 -1.44 -14.40
N PRO A 377 -9.31 -1.80 -15.65
CA PRO A 377 -10.69 -1.90 -16.08
C PRO A 377 -11.41 -3.08 -15.40
N PRO A 378 -12.74 -3.02 -15.18
CA PRO A 378 -13.48 -4.08 -14.49
C PRO A 378 -13.42 -5.46 -15.14
N PHE A 379 -13.24 -5.51 -16.47
CA PHE A 379 -13.12 -6.78 -17.19
C PHE A 379 -11.85 -7.55 -16.84
N SER A 380 -10.80 -6.89 -16.33
CA SER A 380 -9.54 -7.54 -15.94
C SER A 380 -9.72 -8.56 -14.81
N THR A 381 -10.79 -8.42 -14.01
CA THR A 381 -11.20 -9.38 -12.98
C THR A 381 -12.52 -10.07 -13.31
N GLY A 382 -13.08 -9.85 -14.51
CA GLY A 382 -14.37 -10.42 -14.91
C GLY A 382 -15.58 -9.82 -14.18
N GLU A 383 -15.48 -8.59 -13.66
CA GLU A 383 -16.52 -7.97 -12.85
C GLU A 383 -17.22 -6.82 -13.58
N VAL A 384 -18.47 -6.51 -13.18
CA VAL A 384 -19.21 -5.33 -13.64
C VAL A 384 -19.12 -4.25 -12.56
N LYS A 385 -18.47 -3.12 -12.88
CA LYS A 385 -18.35 -1.96 -11.99
C LYS A 385 -18.53 -0.65 -12.76
N PRO A 386 -19.14 0.40 -12.17
CA PRO A 386 -19.23 1.71 -12.80
C PRO A 386 -17.84 2.36 -12.90
N VAL A 387 -17.48 2.88 -14.08
CA VAL A 387 -16.24 3.62 -14.29
C VAL A 387 -16.46 5.07 -13.85
N ARG A 388 -15.82 5.48 -12.74
CA ARG A 388 -15.98 6.82 -12.12
C ARG A 388 -14.71 7.68 -12.15
N GLY A 389 -13.77 7.33 -13.03
CA GLY A 389 -12.43 7.91 -13.10
C GLY A 389 -11.38 7.02 -12.43
N THR A 390 -10.13 7.47 -12.44
CA THR A 390 -8.99 6.75 -11.88
C THR A 390 -9.13 6.61 -10.37
N SER A 391 -9.06 5.38 -9.88
CA SER A 391 -9.13 5.05 -8.47
C SER A 391 -7.82 5.35 -7.74
N ARG A 392 -7.89 5.47 -6.40
CA ARG A 392 -6.69 5.64 -5.56
C ARG A 392 -5.70 4.48 -5.74
N ARG A 393 -6.21 3.25 -5.93
CA ARG A 393 -5.35 2.07 -6.13
C ARG A 393 -4.61 2.14 -7.45
N GLU A 394 -5.26 2.61 -8.51
CA GLU A 394 -4.62 2.80 -9.82
C GLU A 394 -3.49 3.84 -9.74
N ILE A 395 -3.73 4.97 -9.08
CA ILE A 395 -2.70 6.02 -8.85
C ILE A 395 -1.51 5.42 -8.08
N GLY A 396 -1.76 4.73 -6.97
CA GLY A 396 -0.68 4.12 -6.16
C GLY A 396 0.10 3.02 -6.90
N HIS A 397 -0.57 2.18 -7.69
CA HIS A 397 0.12 1.18 -8.53
C HIS A 397 0.93 1.83 -9.66
N GLY A 398 0.41 2.92 -10.24
CA GLY A 398 1.12 3.73 -11.23
C GLY A 398 2.39 4.32 -10.65
N ALA A 399 2.29 5.01 -9.51
CA ALA A 399 3.46 5.60 -8.82
C ALA A 399 4.53 4.56 -8.48
N LEU A 400 4.13 3.37 -8.04
CA LEU A 400 5.07 2.26 -7.76
C LEU A 400 5.85 1.84 -9.01
N ALA A 401 5.15 1.63 -10.14
CA ALA A 401 5.80 1.21 -11.38
C ALA A 401 6.60 2.35 -12.03
N GLU A 402 6.14 3.59 -11.89
CA GLU A 402 6.86 4.78 -12.35
C GLU A 402 8.21 4.88 -11.65
N ARG A 403 8.23 4.81 -10.31
CA ARG A 403 9.46 4.86 -9.52
C ARG A 403 10.46 3.78 -9.93
N ALA A 404 10.00 2.56 -10.14
CA ALA A 404 10.84 1.45 -10.57
C ALA A 404 11.52 1.70 -11.93
N LEU A 405 10.78 2.23 -12.91
CA LEU A 405 11.29 2.46 -14.26
C LEU A 405 12.09 3.76 -14.37
N GLN A 406 11.79 4.78 -13.56
CA GLN A 406 12.53 6.04 -13.53
C GLN A 406 14.02 5.80 -13.22
N ALA A 407 14.33 4.87 -12.33
CA ALA A 407 15.70 4.53 -11.94
C ALA A 407 16.57 3.98 -13.09
N VAL A 408 15.96 3.49 -14.18
CA VAL A 408 16.68 2.95 -15.35
C VAL A 408 16.61 3.85 -16.57
N LEU A 409 15.96 5.00 -16.49
CA LEU A 409 15.92 5.97 -17.58
C LEU A 409 17.28 6.66 -17.79
N PRO A 410 17.61 7.03 -19.03
CA PRO A 410 18.78 7.86 -19.29
C PRO A 410 18.61 9.26 -18.69
N PRO A 411 19.71 9.98 -18.39
CA PRO A 411 19.65 11.40 -18.07
C PRO A 411 18.95 12.19 -19.19
N TYR A 412 18.21 13.23 -18.81
CA TYR A 412 17.41 14.01 -19.74
C TYR A 412 18.26 14.63 -20.87
N GLU A 413 19.49 15.06 -20.59
CA GLU A 413 20.39 15.63 -21.60
C GLU A 413 20.81 14.62 -22.68
N GLN A 414 20.77 13.32 -22.37
CA GLN A 414 21.10 12.25 -23.31
C GLN A 414 19.90 11.80 -24.13
N PHE A 415 18.69 11.99 -23.61
CA PHE A 415 17.45 11.63 -24.28
C PHE A 415 16.35 12.66 -23.95
N PRO A 416 16.38 13.85 -24.60
CA PRO A 416 15.56 15.01 -24.23
C PRO A 416 14.14 14.89 -24.81
N TYR A 417 13.44 13.83 -24.40
CA TYR A 417 12.06 13.55 -24.78
C TYR A 417 11.21 13.41 -23.53
N THR A 418 9.99 13.93 -23.61
CA THR A 418 8.95 13.59 -22.65
C THR A 418 8.50 12.16 -22.92
N ILE A 419 8.45 11.32 -21.89
CA ILE A 419 8.11 9.91 -21.98
C ILE A 419 6.81 9.66 -21.21
N ARG A 420 5.79 9.16 -21.91
CA ARG A 420 4.54 8.71 -21.30
C ARG A 420 4.37 7.21 -21.50
N ILE A 421 4.27 6.48 -20.40
CA ILE A 421 3.84 5.08 -20.37
C ILE A 421 2.37 5.00 -19.99
N VAL A 422 1.61 4.18 -20.71
CA VAL A 422 0.27 3.75 -20.30
C VAL A 422 0.26 2.24 -20.21
N SER A 423 -0.16 1.72 -19.07
CA SER A 423 -0.32 0.29 -18.82
C SER A 423 -1.80 -0.06 -18.65
N GLU A 424 -2.32 -0.85 -19.57
CA GLU A 424 -3.67 -1.42 -19.51
C GLU A 424 -3.59 -2.83 -18.93
N ILE A 425 -4.25 -3.05 -17.80
CA ILE A 425 -4.36 -4.40 -17.22
C ILE A 425 -5.50 -5.15 -17.91
N LEU A 426 -5.14 -6.22 -18.62
CA LEU A 426 -6.07 -7.00 -19.41
C LEU A 426 -6.62 -8.22 -18.65
N GLU A 427 -5.79 -8.79 -17.78
CA GLU A 427 -6.15 -9.87 -16.85
C GLU A 427 -5.44 -9.66 -15.52
N SER A 428 -6.08 -10.01 -14.40
CA SER A 428 -5.52 -9.81 -13.06
C SER A 428 -5.80 -10.98 -12.12
N ASN A 429 -4.75 -11.73 -11.77
CA ASN A 429 -4.78 -12.74 -10.72
C ASN A 429 -3.46 -12.81 -9.94
N GLY A 430 -2.86 -11.67 -9.67
CA GLY A 430 -1.57 -11.52 -9.00
C GLY A 430 -1.10 -10.08 -9.12
N SER A 431 0.18 -9.83 -8.87
CA SER A 431 0.70 -8.45 -8.89
C SER A 431 0.77 -7.86 -10.31
N SER A 432 -0.26 -7.09 -10.65
CA SER A 432 -0.40 -6.36 -11.91
C SER A 432 0.50 -5.12 -11.98
N SER A 433 0.82 -4.48 -10.85
CA SER A 433 1.80 -3.39 -10.82
C SER A 433 3.20 -3.87 -11.19
N MET A 434 3.59 -5.07 -10.74
CA MET A 434 4.86 -5.67 -11.14
C MET A 434 4.86 -6.15 -12.59
N ALA A 435 3.71 -6.59 -13.11
CA ALA A 435 3.55 -6.84 -14.54
C ALA A 435 3.70 -5.54 -15.37
N THR A 436 3.22 -4.40 -14.86
CA THR A 436 3.42 -3.07 -15.46
C THR A 436 4.89 -2.66 -15.52
N VAL A 437 5.69 -2.98 -14.49
CA VAL A 437 7.15 -2.75 -14.54
C VAL A 437 7.77 -3.53 -15.71
N CYS A 438 7.44 -4.82 -15.83
CA CYS A 438 7.98 -5.66 -16.89
C CYS A 438 7.54 -5.21 -18.29
N SER A 439 6.24 -4.96 -18.50
CA SER A 439 5.74 -4.48 -19.80
C SER A 439 6.25 -3.08 -20.14
N GLY A 440 6.34 -2.18 -19.16
CA GLY A 440 6.92 -0.85 -19.33
C GLY A 440 8.40 -0.89 -19.72
N SER A 441 9.20 -1.73 -19.08
CA SER A 441 10.62 -1.92 -19.45
C SER A 441 10.77 -2.42 -20.89
N LEU A 442 9.95 -3.39 -21.31
CA LEU A 442 9.96 -3.91 -22.68
C LEU A 442 9.51 -2.86 -23.70
N ALA A 443 8.44 -2.12 -23.39
CA ALA A 443 7.89 -1.10 -24.28
C ALA A 443 8.86 0.10 -24.44
N LEU A 444 9.63 0.45 -23.41
CA LEU A 444 10.68 1.47 -23.48
C LEU A 444 11.77 1.05 -24.48
N MET A 445 12.20 -0.21 -24.43
CA MET A 445 13.19 -0.75 -25.38
C MET A 445 12.65 -0.79 -26.80
N ASP A 446 11.40 -1.20 -26.99
CA ASP A 446 10.71 -1.21 -28.29
C ASP A 446 10.59 0.20 -28.89
N ALA A 447 10.38 1.21 -28.03
CA ALA A 447 10.35 2.62 -28.42
C ALA A 447 11.74 3.22 -28.74
N GLY A 448 12.82 2.47 -28.55
CA GLY A 448 14.19 2.94 -28.75
C GLY A 448 14.70 3.87 -27.65
N VAL A 449 14.07 3.87 -26.46
CA VAL A 449 14.60 4.61 -25.30
C VAL A 449 15.88 3.92 -24.82
N PRO A 450 17.02 4.64 -24.68
CA PRO A 450 18.28 4.04 -24.28
C PRO A 450 18.34 3.81 -22.76
N VAL A 451 17.50 2.90 -22.26
CA VAL A 451 17.46 2.51 -20.84
C VAL A 451 18.76 1.85 -20.40
N LYS A 452 19.17 2.06 -19.14
CA LYS A 452 20.41 1.51 -18.56
C LYS A 452 20.43 -0.02 -18.56
N SER A 453 19.31 -0.63 -18.17
CA SER A 453 19.13 -2.08 -18.09
C SER A 453 17.65 -2.44 -18.19
N ALA A 454 17.35 -3.72 -18.46
CA ALA A 454 16.03 -4.28 -18.24
C ALA A 454 15.67 -4.21 -16.74
N CYS A 455 14.43 -3.81 -16.46
CA CYS A 455 13.86 -3.76 -15.12
C CYS A 455 12.67 -4.73 -15.04
N ALA A 456 12.61 -5.52 -13.97
CA ALA A 456 11.54 -6.47 -13.74
C ALA A 456 11.03 -6.35 -12.29
N GLY A 457 9.83 -6.86 -12.04
CA GLY A 457 9.26 -6.88 -10.70
C GLY A 457 8.53 -8.16 -10.36
N VAL A 458 8.45 -8.48 -9.07
CA VAL A 458 7.72 -9.63 -8.53
C VAL A 458 7.06 -9.26 -7.20
N ALA A 459 5.97 -9.94 -6.88
CA ALA A 459 5.35 -9.85 -5.56
C ALA A 459 5.56 -11.16 -4.81
N MET A 460 5.94 -11.02 -3.55
CA MET A 460 6.17 -12.07 -2.58
C MET A 460 5.07 -12.00 -1.52
N GLY A 461 4.73 -13.13 -0.94
CA GLY A 461 3.82 -13.22 0.19
C GLY A 461 4.46 -13.93 1.37
N LEU A 462 3.82 -13.78 2.53
CA LEU A 462 4.19 -14.47 3.75
C LEU A 462 2.95 -15.10 4.37
N ILE A 463 3.09 -16.31 4.88
CA ILE A 463 2.11 -16.93 5.78
C ILE A 463 2.84 -17.32 7.06
N THR A 464 2.33 -16.90 8.21
CA THR A 464 2.88 -17.20 9.53
C THR A 464 1.81 -17.65 10.52
N GLU A 465 2.00 -18.82 11.14
CA GLU A 465 1.04 -19.34 12.11
C GLU A 465 1.67 -20.31 13.10
N GLY A 466 1.45 -20.09 14.40
CA GLY A 466 1.99 -20.93 15.46
C GLY A 466 3.53 -21.04 15.44
N GLY A 467 4.22 -20.00 14.97
CA GLY A 467 5.68 -19.97 14.80
C GLY A 467 6.22 -20.64 13.53
N ARG A 468 5.35 -21.21 12.69
CA ARG A 468 5.72 -21.69 11.34
C ARG A 468 5.63 -20.51 10.37
N THR A 469 6.53 -20.45 9.39
CA THR A 469 6.56 -19.38 8.40
C THR A 469 6.87 -19.94 7.01
N ALA A 470 6.12 -19.48 6.00
CA ALA A 470 6.34 -19.78 4.59
C ALA A 470 6.40 -18.49 3.77
N ILE A 471 7.44 -18.34 2.96
CA ILE A 471 7.62 -17.23 2.02
C ILE A 471 7.22 -17.71 0.63
N LEU A 472 6.37 -16.95 -0.05
CA LEU A 472 5.79 -17.31 -1.34
C LEU A 472 6.28 -16.38 -2.45
N THR A 473 6.77 -16.95 -3.54
CA THR A 473 7.19 -16.20 -4.73
C THR A 473 6.05 -16.11 -5.75
N ASP A 474 5.89 -14.92 -6.33
CA ASP A 474 4.90 -14.63 -7.38
C ASP A 474 3.48 -15.04 -6.96
N ILE A 475 2.98 -14.37 -5.92
CA ILE A 475 1.69 -14.68 -5.30
C ILE A 475 0.50 -14.46 -6.23
N LEU A 476 -0.51 -15.31 -6.02
CA LEU A 476 -1.84 -15.17 -6.59
C LEU A 476 -2.66 -14.15 -5.81
N GLY A 477 -3.74 -13.63 -6.42
CA GLY A 477 -4.66 -12.76 -5.71
C GLY A 477 -5.30 -13.39 -4.46
N ALA A 478 -5.52 -14.71 -4.48
CA ALA A 478 -5.99 -15.45 -3.31
C ALA A 478 -4.93 -15.49 -2.19
N GLU A 479 -3.66 -15.71 -2.55
CA GLU A 479 -2.55 -15.78 -1.58
C GLU A 479 -2.23 -14.42 -0.96
N ASP A 480 -2.44 -13.31 -1.68
CA ASP A 480 -2.39 -11.97 -1.10
C ASP A 480 -3.49 -11.77 -0.04
N HIS A 481 -4.72 -12.20 -0.33
CA HIS A 481 -5.83 -12.07 0.63
C HIS A 481 -5.62 -12.90 1.91
N LEU A 482 -5.01 -14.08 1.76
CA LEU A 482 -4.76 -15.02 2.86
C LEU A 482 -3.46 -14.73 3.61
N GLY A 483 -2.51 -14.09 2.94
CA GLY A 483 -1.17 -13.84 3.45
C GLY A 483 -1.11 -12.71 4.46
N ASP A 484 -0.08 -12.78 5.28
CA ASP A 484 0.25 -11.85 6.36
C ASP A 484 1.12 -10.69 5.89
N MET A 485 1.62 -10.76 4.65
CA MET A 485 2.43 -9.72 4.02
C MET A 485 2.24 -9.72 2.50
N ASP A 486 2.17 -8.52 1.91
CA ASP A 486 2.35 -8.28 0.46
C ASP A 486 3.64 -7.48 0.25
N PHE A 487 4.65 -8.13 -0.31
CA PHE A 487 5.96 -7.53 -0.55
C PHE A 487 6.27 -7.47 -2.04
N LYS A 488 6.41 -6.28 -2.59
CA LYS A 488 6.72 -6.03 -3.99
C LYS A 488 8.13 -5.48 -4.09
N VAL A 489 8.90 -6.08 -4.97
CA VAL A 489 10.25 -5.62 -5.31
C VAL A 489 10.38 -5.55 -6.82
N ALA A 490 10.96 -4.44 -7.29
CA ALA A 490 11.36 -4.23 -8.66
C ALA A 490 12.83 -3.82 -8.71
N GLY A 491 13.52 -4.20 -9.77
CA GLY A 491 14.93 -3.93 -9.92
C GLY A 491 15.52 -4.42 -11.22
N THR A 492 16.82 -4.20 -11.35
CA THR A 492 17.64 -4.75 -12.43
C THR A 492 18.42 -5.95 -11.93
N ARG A 493 19.43 -6.40 -12.68
CA ARG A 493 20.37 -7.41 -12.19
C ARG A 493 21.33 -6.86 -11.13
N ASP A 494 21.47 -5.54 -11.05
CA ASP A 494 22.49 -4.88 -10.23
C ASP A 494 21.91 -4.41 -8.88
N GLY A 495 20.59 -4.24 -8.78
CA GLY A 495 19.93 -3.93 -7.51
C GLY A 495 18.46 -3.55 -7.61
N VAL A 496 17.90 -3.20 -6.45
CA VAL A 496 16.52 -2.78 -6.24
C VAL A 496 16.31 -1.35 -6.75
N THR A 497 15.25 -1.15 -7.52
CA THR A 497 14.80 0.17 -7.98
C THR A 497 13.53 0.64 -7.30
N SER A 498 12.66 -0.29 -6.89
CA SER A 498 11.49 0.05 -6.09
C SER A 498 11.05 -1.07 -5.16
N ILE A 499 10.52 -0.68 -4.01
CA ILE A 499 10.08 -1.56 -2.94
C ILE A 499 8.75 -1.05 -2.38
N GLN A 500 7.85 -1.99 -2.11
CA GLN A 500 6.63 -1.75 -1.37
C GLN A 500 6.36 -2.95 -0.48
N MET A 501 6.19 -2.73 0.82
CA MET A 501 5.88 -3.79 1.78
C MET A 501 4.66 -3.39 2.59
N ASP A 502 3.70 -4.29 2.70
CA ASP A 502 2.52 -4.18 3.56
C ASP A 502 2.45 -5.38 4.48
N ILE A 503 2.67 -5.18 5.78
CA ILE A 503 2.53 -6.21 6.80
C ILE A 503 1.12 -6.10 7.40
N LYS A 504 0.37 -7.19 7.33
CA LYS A 504 -1.04 -7.27 7.75
C LYS A 504 -1.22 -7.84 9.16
N VAL A 505 -0.14 -8.38 9.73
CA VAL A 505 -0.09 -8.87 11.11
C VAL A 505 0.51 -7.84 12.05
N GLU A 506 0.19 -7.92 13.34
CA GLU A 506 0.65 -6.93 14.34
C GLU A 506 2.18 -6.87 14.45
N ARG A 507 2.86 -7.99 14.26
CA ARG A 507 4.31 -8.12 14.43
C ARG A 507 4.91 -9.11 13.44
N LEU A 508 6.01 -8.71 12.84
CA LEU A 508 6.88 -9.56 12.04
C LEU A 508 8.27 -9.56 12.65
N ASP A 509 8.86 -10.75 12.81
CA ASP A 509 10.24 -10.86 13.31
C ASP A 509 11.23 -10.33 12.26
N TRP A 510 12.24 -9.59 12.72
CA TRP A 510 13.30 -9.08 11.86
C TRP A 510 14.03 -10.20 11.10
N SER A 511 14.13 -11.40 11.67
CA SER A 511 14.77 -12.54 11.02
C SER A 511 14.04 -13.03 9.76
N VAL A 512 12.80 -12.61 9.55
CA VAL A 512 12.04 -12.91 8.33
C VAL A 512 12.34 -11.88 7.23
N ILE A 513 12.75 -10.67 7.61
CA ILE A 513 13.07 -9.55 6.70
C ILE A 513 14.55 -9.58 6.31
N SER A 514 15.44 -9.92 7.26
CA SER A 514 16.89 -10.05 7.07
C SER A 514 17.29 -11.40 6.49
#